data_AF-A0A963SK39-F1
#
_entry.id   AF-A0A963SK39-F1
#
_cell.length_a   1.000
_cell.length_b   1.000
_cell.length_c   1.000
_cell.angle_alpha   90.00
_cell.angle_beta   90.00
_cell.angle_gamma   90.00
#
_symmetry.space_group_name_H-M   'P 1'
#
loop_
_entity.id
_entity.type
_entity.pdbx_description
1 polymer ?
#
loop_
_entity_poly.entity_id
_entity_poly.type
_entity_poly.pdbx_seq_one_letter_code
_entity_poly.pdbx_strand_id
1 'polypeptide(L)'
;MSCKSALTSGIAAMAAFAVPMLAAPAAFAQPGPDLALAQQAYETGKTSGITPQTTGEKRMCAAYWDVMHFMRGRDLLPEASWQQLGPDFKADAMLIRSIGFARDAGEGDQRSEKFKSAADAALERFTGFVEGDAGKTRMLFENLGVCHQRQG
;
A
#
# COMPACT_ATOMS: atom_id res chain seq x y z
N MET A 1 -21.36 8.19 -78.41
CA MET A 1 -21.92 9.52 -78.08
C MET A 1 -22.49 9.47 -76.67
N SER A 2 -22.39 10.60 -75.95
CA SER A 2 -22.75 10.86 -74.54
C SER A 2 -21.69 10.55 -73.48
N CYS A 3 -20.68 11.42 -73.43
CA CYS A 3 -19.96 11.76 -72.22
C CYS A 3 -20.91 12.54 -71.28
N LYS A 4 -21.08 12.08 -70.03
CA LYS A 4 -21.67 12.89 -68.96
C LYS A 4 -20.54 13.54 -68.18
N SER A 5 -20.53 14.87 -68.20
CA SER A 5 -19.65 15.73 -67.43
C SER A 5 -20.10 15.85 -65.98
N ALA A 6 -19.09 16.08 -65.13
CA ALA A 6 -19.08 17.01 -64.00
C ALA A 6 -19.97 16.73 -62.77
N LEU A 7 -19.30 16.45 -61.66
CA LEU A 7 -19.57 17.18 -60.42
C LEU A 7 -18.26 17.35 -59.64
N THR A 8 -17.70 18.54 -59.81
CA THR A 8 -16.57 19.08 -59.05
C THR A 8 -17.11 19.71 -57.76
N SER A 9 -16.30 19.60 -56.71
CA SER A 9 -16.18 20.55 -55.59
C SER A 9 -17.21 20.46 -54.46
N GLY A 10 -16.71 20.01 -53.31
CA GLY A 10 -17.36 20.18 -52.01
C GLY A 10 -16.51 19.63 -50.86
N ILE A 11 -15.22 19.99 -50.79
CA ILE A 11 -14.43 19.77 -49.57
C ILE A 11 -15.00 20.75 -48.54
N ALA A 12 -15.96 20.30 -47.73
CA ALA A 12 -16.41 21.03 -46.55
C ALA A 12 -15.25 21.03 -45.55
N ALA A 13 -14.64 22.19 -45.42
CA ALA A 13 -13.54 22.47 -44.52
C ALA A 13 -13.89 22.07 -43.08
N MET A 14 -12.96 21.36 -42.45
CA MET A 14 -12.92 21.17 -41.01
C MET A 14 -12.88 22.53 -40.33
N ALA A 15 -13.87 22.80 -39.47
CA ALA A 15 -13.75 23.78 -38.41
C ALA A 15 -14.12 23.06 -37.11
N ALA A 16 -13.16 22.26 -36.62
CA ALA A 16 -13.18 21.78 -35.25
C ALA A 16 -13.07 22.99 -34.34
N PHE A 17 -14.15 23.32 -33.63
CA PHE A 17 -14.09 24.20 -32.48
C PHE A 17 -13.36 23.44 -31.37
N ALA A 18 -12.03 23.50 -31.40
CA ALA A 18 -11.20 23.19 -30.25
C ALA A 18 -11.45 24.29 -29.22
N VAL A 19 -12.39 24.04 -28.32
CA VAL A 19 -12.45 24.79 -27.06
C VAL A 19 -11.09 24.58 -26.39
N PRO A 20 -10.31 25.63 -26.10
CA PRO A 20 -9.21 25.48 -25.18
C PRO A 20 -9.84 25.21 -23.82
N MET A 21 -10.08 23.94 -23.51
CA MET A 21 -10.14 23.53 -22.12
C MET A 21 -8.81 23.97 -21.53
N LEU A 22 -8.85 25.02 -20.71
CA LEU A 22 -7.80 25.24 -19.73
C LEU A 22 -7.62 23.90 -19.04
N ALA A 23 -6.54 23.20 -19.36
CA ALA A 23 -6.07 22.11 -18.56
C ALA A 23 -5.88 22.71 -17.17
N ALA A 24 -6.79 22.37 -16.25
CA ALA A 24 -6.50 22.51 -14.84
C ALA A 24 -5.10 21.90 -14.65
N PRO A 25 -4.21 22.55 -13.89
CA PRO A 25 -2.93 21.93 -13.59
C PRO A 25 -3.26 20.53 -13.12
N ALA A 26 -2.73 19.53 -13.83
CA ALA A 26 -2.70 18.17 -13.33
C ALA A 26 -1.93 18.30 -12.02
N ALA A 27 -2.67 18.55 -10.93
CA ALA A 27 -2.18 18.42 -9.58
C ALA A 27 -1.52 17.05 -9.62
N PHE A 28 -0.19 17.03 -9.50
CA PHE A 28 0.61 15.83 -9.54
C PHE A 28 -0.16 14.80 -8.74
N ALA A 29 -0.80 13.86 -9.44
CA ALA A 29 -1.58 12.82 -8.80
C ALA A 29 -0.51 12.04 -8.07
N GLN A 30 -0.37 12.31 -6.77
CA GLN A 30 0.49 11.53 -5.90
C GLN A 30 0.10 10.09 -6.21
N PRO A 31 1.04 9.27 -6.73
CA PRO A 31 0.70 7.93 -7.11
C PRO A 31 0.10 7.26 -5.88
N GLY A 32 -1.05 6.61 -6.05
CA GLY A 32 -1.62 5.82 -4.97
C GLY A 32 -0.69 4.65 -4.58
N PRO A 33 -1.13 3.81 -3.65
CA PRO A 33 -0.31 2.69 -3.18
C PRO A 33 0.10 1.74 -4.32
N ASP A 34 1.38 1.40 -4.39
CA ASP A 34 1.91 0.36 -5.28
C ASP A 34 1.75 -1.02 -4.64
N LEU A 35 0.60 -1.65 -4.92
CA LEU A 35 0.23 -2.94 -4.36
C LEU A 35 1.12 -4.09 -4.86
N ALA A 36 1.68 -3.97 -6.07
CA ALA A 36 2.58 -4.98 -6.61
C ALA A 36 3.92 -4.96 -5.87
N LEU A 37 4.47 -3.76 -5.63
CA LEU A 37 5.66 -3.59 -4.82
C LEU A 37 5.45 -4.07 -3.38
N ALA A 38 4.30 -3.73 -2.78
CA ALA A 38 3.94 -4.20 -1.45
C ALA A 38 3.95 -5.73 -1.34
N GLN A 39 3.31 -6.43 -2.28
CA GLN A 39 3.30 -7.90 -2.31
C GLN A 39 4.72 -8.46 -2.46
N GLN A 40 5.51 -7.93 -3.40
CA GLN A 40 6.88 -8.40 -3.63
C GLN A 40 7.76 -8.23 -2.39
N ALA A 41 7.70 -7.06 -1.75
CA ALA A 41 8.44 -6.74 -0.54
C ALA A 41 8.07 -7.68 0.61
N TYR A 42 6.77 -7.96 0.78
CA TYR A 42 6.29 -8.90 1.79
C TYR A 42 6.81 -10.33 1.60
N GLU A 43 6.74 -10.86 0.37
CA GLU A 43 7.30 -12.18 0.06
C GLU A 43 8.82 -12.23 0.26
N THR A 44 9.52 -11.14 -0.06
CA THR A 44 10.97 -11.00 0.19
C THR A 44 11.26 -11.07 1.68
N GLY A 45 10.51 -10.35 2.51
CA GLY A 45 10.64 -10.40 3.97
C GLY A 45 10.47 -11.81 4.53
N LYS A 46 9.42 -12.52 4.10
CA LYS A 46 9.14 -13.90 4.54
C LYS A 46 10.24 -14.90 4.16
N THR A 47 10.96 -14.64 3.07
CA THR A 47 12.00 -15.54 2.55
C THR A 47 13.41 -15.11 2.93
N SER A 48 13.57 -13.99 3.64
CA SER A 48 14.87 -13.43 4.04
C SER A 48 15.65 -14.31 5.04
N GLY A 49 14.96 -15.18 5.78
CA GLY A 49 15.55 -15.96 6.87
C GLY A 49 15.82 -15.16 8.14
N ILE A 50 15.53 -13.86 8.13
CA ILE A 50 15.57 -12.99 9.31
C ILE A 50 14.30 -13.22 10.11
N THR A 51 14.45 -13.49 11.40
CA THR A 51 13.31 -13.60 12.31
C THR A 51 13.58 -12.78 13.57
N PRO A 52 12.57 -12.12 14.16
CA PRO A 52 12.72 -11.38 15.41
C PRO A 52 13.29 -12.28 16.52
N GLN A 53 14.39 -11.86 17.16
CA GLN A 53 15.07 -12.62 18.22
C GLN A 53 14.84 -12.00 19.59
N THR A 54 14.79 -10.67 19.64
CA THR A 54 14.70 -9.90 20.88
C THR A 54 13.26 -9.47 21.17
N THR A 55 12.97 -9.18 22.44
CA THR A 55 11.69 -8.56 22.83
C THR A 55 11.46 -7.24 22.09
N GLY A 56 12.50 -6.45 21.84
CA GLY A 56 12.40 -5.19 21.10
C GLY A 56 11.92 -5.38 19.66
N GLU A 57 12.48 -6.36 18.94
CA GLU A 57 12.05 -6.68 17.57
C GLU A 57 10.64 -7.26 17.54
N LYS A 58 10.26 -8.10 18.51
CA LYS A 58 8.89 -8.62 18.63
C LYS A 58 7.87 -7.50 18.86
N ARG A 59 8.21 -6.48 19.64
CA ARG A 59 7.38 -5.28 19.83
C ARG A 59 7.23 -4.48 18.54
N MET A 60 8.31 -4.31 17.79
CA MET A 60 8.22 -3.67 16.47
C MET A 60 7.26 -4.44 15.56
N CYS A 61 7.34 -5.77 15.55
CA CYS A 61 6.41 -6.58 14.77
C CYS A 61 4.94 -6.40 15.16
N ALA A 62 4.63 -6.40 16.47
CA ALA A 62 3.28 -6.13 16.95
C ALA A 62 2.78 -4.75 16.48
N ALA A 63 3.60 -3.70 16.63
CA ALA A 63 3.24 -2.35 16.22
C ALA A 63 2.98 -2.23 14.70
N TYR A 64 3.78 -2.91 13.86
CA TYR A 64 3.58 -2.91 12.41
C TYR A 64 2.26 -3.57 12.01
N TRP A 65 1.96 -4.75 12.58
CA TRP A 65 0.69 -5.45 12.30
C TRP A 65 -0.53 -4.68 12.86
N ASP A 66 -0.41 -4.03 14.02
CA ASP A 66 -1.48 -3.20 14.58
C ASP A 66 -1.76 -1.93 13.76
N VAL A 67 -0.72 -1.23 13.28
CA VAL A 67 -0.93 -0.12 12.34
C VAL A 67 -1.62 -0.60 11.07
N MET A 68 -1.16 -1.74 10.56
CA MET A 68 -1.65 -2.35 9.33
C MET A 68 -3.13 -2.77 9.46
N HIS A 69 -3.59 -3.32 10.58
CA HIS A 69 -4.98 -3.80 10.71
C HIS A 69 -5.94 -2.87 11.46
N PHE A 70 -5.45 -2.04 12.40
CA PHE A 70 -6.32 -1.32 13.34
C PHE A 70 -6.22 0.19 13.27
N MET A 71 -5.01 0.77 13.35
CA MET A 71 -4.90 2.21 13.58
C MET A 71 -5.06 3.06 12.32
N ARG A 72 -4.83 2.51 11.13
CA ARG A 72 -4.94 3.23 9.86
C ARG A 72 -5.38 2.39 8.67
N GLY A 73 -5.10 1.08 8.74
CA GLY A 73 -5.36 0.14 7.65
C GLY A 73 -6.71 0.28 7.00
N ARG A 74 -7.78 0.00 7.74
CA ARG A 74 -9.15 0.00 7.21
C ARG A 74 -9.67 1.38 6.80
N ASP A 75 -9.12 2.45 7.36
CA ASP A 75 -9.64 3.80 7.15
C ASP A 75 -8.94 4.55 6.01
N LEU A 76 -7.68 4.21 5.70
CA LEU A 76 -6.89 4.90 4.68
C LEU A 76 -6.76 4.14 3.37
N LEU A 77 -6.95 2.82 3.36
CA LEU A 77 -6.93 2.01 2.14
C LEU A 77 -8.35 1.59 1.78
N PRO A 78 -8.79 1.80 0.52
CA PRO A 78 -10.03 1.22 0.04
C PRO A 78 -10.05 -0.30 0.24
N GLU A 79 -11.21 -0.85 0.59
CA GLU A 79 -11.36 -2.29 0.82
C GLU A 79 -10.91 -3.12 -0.40
N ALA A 80 -11.10 -2.60 -1.62
CA ALA A 80 -10.59 -3.23 -2.84
C ALA A 80 -9.07 -3.35 -2.89
N SER A 81 -8.33 -2.35 -2.40
CA SER A 81 -6.86 -2.38 -2.31
C SER A 81 -6.40 -3.37 -1.22
N TRP A 82 -7.13 -3.41 -0.10
CA TRP A 82 -6.91 -4.42 0.95
C TRP A 82 -7.05 -5.85 0.44
N GLN A 83 -8.08 -6.10 -0.36
CA GLN A 83 -8.31 -7.40 -0.95
C GLN A 83 -7.23 -7.78 -1.99
N GLN A 84 -6.37 -6.86 -2.43
CA GLN A 84 -5.31 -7.16 -3.39
C GLN A 84 -3.96 -7.46 -2.75
N LEU A 85 -3.72 -7.05 -1.50
CA LEU A 85 -2.47 -7.27 -0.77
C LEU A 85 -2.18 -8.75 -0.40
N GLY A 86 -3.05 -9.68 -0.80
CA GLY A 86 -2.89 -11.11 -0.55
C GLY A 86 -3.73 -11.63 0.62
N PRO A 87 -3.83 -12.97 0.79
CA PRO A 87 -4.73 -13.59 1.76
C PRO A 87 -4.33 -13.36 3.22
N ASP A 88 -3.04 -13.23 3.52
CA ASP A 88 -2.55 -12.98 4.87
C ASP A 88 -3.18 -11.70 5.43
N PHE A 89 -3.22 -10.65 4.63
CA PHE A 89 -3.73 -9.33 4.98
C PHE A 89 -5.25 -9.22 5.14
N LYS A 90 -6.00 -10.24 4.71
CA LYS A 90 -7.47 -10.28 4.79
C LYS A 90 -7.99 -11.00 6.03
N ALA A 91 -7.13 -11.71 6.75
CA ALA A 91 -7.56 -12.71 7.71
C ALA A 91 -7.62 -12.15 9.13
N ASP A 92 -8.69 -12.49 9.85
CA ASP A 92 -8.74 -12.46 11.33
C ASP A 92 -7.55 -13.23 11.95
N ALA A 93 -6.93 -14.15 11.19
CA ALA A 93 -5.71 -14.82 11.57
C ALA A 93 -4.52 -13.86 11.79
N MET A 94 -4.41 -12.75 11.05
CA MET A 94 -3.37 -11.74 11.31
C MET A 94 -3.69 -10.89 12.53
N LEU A 95 -4.97 -10.62 12.78
CA LEU A 95 -5.43 -10.06 14.04
C LEU A 95 -5.01 -10.96 15.23
N ILE A 96 -5.32 -12.24 15.15
CA ILE A 96 -4.93 -13.23 16.17
C ILE A 96 -3.41 -13.29 16.33
N ARG A 97 -2.64 -13.18 15.23
CA ARG A 97 -1.17 -13.13 15.28
C ARG A 97 -0.65 -11.85 15.92
N SER A 98 -1.24 -10.69 15.65
CA SER A 98 -0.85 -9.43 16.32
C SER A 98 -1.04 -9.55 17.83
N ILE A 99 -2.21 -10.05 18.26
CA ILE A 99 -2.51 -10.34 19.67
C ILE A 99 -1.52 -11.36 20.23
N GLY A 100 -1.17 -12.39 19.47
CA GLY A 100 -0.14 -13.37 19.82
C GLY A 100 1.23 -12.73 20.06
N PHE A 101 1.68 -11.86 19.15
CA PHE A 101 2.94 -11.14 19.29
C PHE A 101 2.94 -10.21 20.50
N ALA A 102 1.87 -9.43 20.71
CA ALA A 102 1.75 -8.54 21.87
C ALA A 102 1.77 -9.34 23.19
N ARG A 103 1.06 -10.47 23.24
CA ARG A 103 1.04 -11.37 24.39
C ARG A 103 2.41 -11.99 24.66
N ASP A 104 3.07 -12.52 23.63
CA ASP A 104 4.39 -13.14 23.74
C ASP A 104 5.50 -12.11 24.04
N ALA A 105 5.26 -10.84 23.72
CA ALA A 105 6.10 -9.70 24.13
C ALA A 105 5.79 -9.20 25.56
N GLY A 106 4.79 -9.77 26.24
CA GLY A 106 4.42 -9.47 27.63
C GLY A 106 3.60 -8.19 27.80
N GLU A 107 2.89 -7.72 26.76
CA GLU A 107 2.27 -6.39 26.73
C GLU A 107 0.81 -6.35 27.20
N GLY A 108 0.45 -7.17 28.19
CA GLY A 108 -0.92 -7.26 28.70
C GLY A 108 -1.54 -5.94 29.22
N ASP A 109 -0.74 -4.90 29.49
CA ASP A 109 -1.26 -3.58 29.94
C ASP A 109 -0.30 -2.39 29.74
N GLN A 110 0.90 -2.55 29.16
CA GLN A 110 1.90 -1.47 29.09
C GLN A 110 2.20 -1.02 27.66
N ARG A 111 1.43 -0.02 27.21
CA ARG A 111 1.78 0.87 26.09
C ARG A 111 2.98 1.75 26.47
N SER A 112 4.15 1.14 26.60
CA SER A 112 5.40 1.84 26.90
C SER A 112 5.78 2.83 25.79
N GLU A 113 6.57 3.86 26.10
CA GLU A 113 7.07 4.84 25.10
C GLU A 113 7.80 4.17 23.92
N LYS A 114 8.41 3.01 24.14
CA LYS A 114 9.07 2.22 23.09
C LYS A 114 8.08 1.63 22.09
N PHE A 115 6.92 1.15 22.55
CA PHE A 115 5.85 0.69 21.68
C PHE A 115 5.28 1.87 20.89
N LYS A 116 5.05 3.00 21.55
CA LYS A 116 4.59 4.24 20.89
C LYS A 116 5.55 4.66 19.76
N SER A 117 6.86 4.69 20.03
CA SER A 117 7.85 5.03 19.00
C SER A 117 7.85 4.05 17.82
N ALA A 118 7.69 2.75 18.08
CA ALA A 118 7.57 1.75 17.03
C ALA A 118 6.28 1.92 16.21
N ALA A 119 5.16 2.21 16.87
CA ALA A 119 3.88 2.48 16.23
C ALA A 119 3.91 3.76 15.39
N ASP A 120 4.55 4.83 15.88
CA ASP A 120 4.72 6.08 15.13
C ASP A 120 5.58 5.84 13.87
N ALA A 121 6.65 5.03 13.98
CA ALA A 121 7.50 4.69 12.85
C ALA A 121 6.80 3.74 11.84
N ALA A 122 5.94 2.83 12.31
CA ALA A 122 5.11 2.00 11.45
C ALA A 122 4.04 2.84 10.73
N LEU A 123 3.42 3.78 11.46
CA LEU A 123 2.45 4.74 10.94
C LEU A 123 3.06 5.61 9.84
N GLU A 124 4.25 6.17 10.06
CA GLU A 124 4.94 7.00 9.08
C GLU A 124 5.20 6.25 7.76
N ARG A 125 5.60 4.97 7.85
CA ARG A 125 5.83 4.12 6.68
C ARG A 125 4.54 3.72 6.00
N PHE A 126 3.49 3.43 6.76
CA PHE A 126 2.16 3.13 6.22
C PHE A 126 1.58 4.34 5.48
N THR A 127 1.70 5.56 6.03
CA THR A 127 1.31 6.78 5.33
C THR A 127 2.08 6.92 4.01
N GLY A 128 3.40 6.70 4.01
CA GLY A 128 4.19 6.70 2.78
C GLY A 128 3.71 5.65 1.77
N PHE A 129 3.32 4.45 2.21
CA PHE A 129 2.72 3.46 1.33
C PHE A 129 1.42 3.96 0.68
N VAL A 130 0.51 4.56 1.47
CA VAL A 130 -0.73 5.14 0.92
C VAL A 130 -0.44 6.26 -0.07
N GLU A 131 0.63 7.02 0.14
CA GLU A 131 1.12 8.11 -0.73
C GLU A 131 1.98 7.63 -1.91
N GLY A 132 2.19 6.32 -2.06
CA GLY A 132 2.97 5.75 -3.18
C GLY A 132 4.49 5.89 -3.05
N ASP A 133 5.03 6.16 -1.85
CA ASP A 133 6.47 6.16 -1.59
C ASP A 133 7.02 4.73 -1.63
N ALA A 134 7.80 4.43 -2.68
CA ALA A 134 8.37 3.10 -2.90
C ALA A 134 9.34 2.67 -1.78
N GLY A 135 10.11 3.59 -1.20
CA GLY A 135 11.06 3.28 -0.15
C GLY A 135 10.34 2.90 1.15
N LYS A 136 9.34 3.69 1.53
CA LYS A 136 8.49 3.41 2.70
C LYS A 136 7.64 2.16 2.50
N THR A 137 7.14 1.92 1.29
CA THR A 137 6.44 0.68 0.92
C THR A 137 7.32 -0.55 1.13
N ARG A 138 8.54 -0.56 0.57
CA ARG A 138 9.48 -1.68 0.76
C ARG A 138 9.76 -1.93 2.24
N MET A 139 10.15 -0.90 2.98
CA MET A 139 10.46 -1.01 4.40
C MET A 139 9.27 -1.53 5.23
N LEU A 140 8.06 -1.07 4.92
CA LEU A 140 6.86 -1.53 5.63
C LEU A 140 6.62 -3.02 5.40
N PHE A 141 6.54 -3.42 4.14
CA PHE A 141 6.11 -4.77 3.77
C PHE A 141 7.19 -5.83 3.96
N GLU A 142 8.48 -5.49 3.75
CA GLU A 142 9.60 -6.39 4.11
C GLU A 142 9.58 -6.69 5.62
N ASN A 143 9.39 -5.66 6.47
CA ASN A 143 9.29 -5.86 7.91
C ASN A 143 8.07 -6.70 8.29
N LEU A 144 6.89 -6.45 7.70
CA LEU A 144 5.71 -7.29 7.91
C LEU A 144 5.97 -8.75 7.51
N GLY A 145 6.69 -8.98 6.41
CA GLY A 145 7.08 -10.31 5.95
C GLY A 145 8.02 -11.03 6.92
N VAL A 146 9.06 -10.34 7.41
CA VAL A 146 9.96 -10.83 8.47
C VAL A 146 9.17 -11.17 9.73
N CYS A 147 8.23 -10.31 10.11
CA CYS A 147 7.37 -10.51 11.27
C CYS A 147 6.37 -11.66 11.08
N HIS A 148 6.01 -12.03 9.85
CA HIS A 148 5.16 -13.19 9.60
C HIS A 148 5.91 -14.52 9.83
N GLN A 149 7.22 -14.55 9.54
CA GLN A 149 8.03 -15.75 9.61
C GLN A 149 8.20 -16.18 11.08
N ARG A 150 7.54 -17.28 11.48
CA ARG A 150 7.76 -17.91 12.79
C ARG A 150 9.16 -18.52 12.87
N GLN A 151 9.78 -18.44 14.05
CA GLN A 151 10.75 -19.46 14.46
C GLN A 151 9.96 -20.68 14.94
N GLY A 152 9.93 -21.75 14.14
CA GLY A 152 9.40 -23.08 14.51
C GLY A 152 7.89 -23.18 14.60
#